data_AF-A0A927ZZI0-F1
#
_entry.id   AF-A0A927ZZI0-F1
#
_cell.length_a   1.000
_cell.length_b   1.000
_cell.length_c   1.000
_cell.angle_alpha   90.00
_cell.angle_beta   90.00
_cell.angle_gamma   90.00
#
_symmetry.space_group_name_H-M   'P 1'
#
loop_
_entity.id
_entity.type
_entity.pdbx_description
1 polymer ?
#
loop_
_entity_poly.entity_id
_entity_poly.type
_entity_poly.pdbx_seq_one_letter_code
_entity_poly.pdbx_strand_id
1 'polypeptide(L)'
;MRFKNISDVSNHIIDNHMIRKSKKQKTEFINYLISNLGFEAKVEKSTFCRNVVVGNLESAKYVFTAHYDTCATLFFLSNFLTPKNKFIFILYQLLLTALIVGISFSIGAIGAFITNFINPYFIGDIFLFCFVGTLFLFIFQMLAGYRNKNNYNDNTSGVVTLIELMKRMPKEYLNDVCFVFFDNEEKGLLGSQAFNSKHKKLMKDKLLFNFDCVSDGDYFLFVYKKLDQVIIDKLYQCFNSSNKHLEIIKAGKAIYPSDQKSFKNGVGIAAFNKGKRIGLYMNKIHTKKDVIFEEENINLLVKTFLKFVSGNDFVLFDNENLELEK
;
A
#
# COMPACT_ATOMS: atom_id res chain seq x y z
N MET A 1 15.10 -14.32 3.44
CA MET A 1 15.05 -14.31 4.94
C MET A 1 13.75 -14.98 5.29
N ARG A 2 13.74 -16.11 6.00
CA ARG A 2 12.49 -16.84 6.23
C ARG A 2 11.83 -16.33 7.51
N PHE A 3 10.68 -15.69 7.35
CA PHE A 3 9.84 -15.20 8.43
C PHE A 3 9.07 -16.39 9.02
N LYS A 4 9.05 -16.50 10.35
CA LYS A 4 8.58 -17.73 11.04
C LYS A 4 7.06 -17.76 11.23
N ASN A 5 6.43 -16.61 11.33
CA ASN A 5 5.04 -16.45 11.72
C ASN A 5 4.14 -16.09 10.54
N ILE A 6 4.58 -16.38 9.31
CA ILE A 6 3.78 -16.25 8.08
C ILE A 6 3.92 -17.53 7.26
N SER A 7 2.94 -17.78 6.39
CA SER A 7 2.91 -19.00 5.58
C SER A 7 4.01 -19.05 4.52
N ASP A 8 4.28 -20.25 4.01
CA ASP A 8 5.26 -20.46 2.92
C ASP A 8 4.93 -19.68 1.65
N VAL A 9 3.64 -19.48 1.36
CA VAL A 9 3.18 -18.67 0.22
C VAL A 9 3.62 -17.22 0.39
N SER A 10 3.47 -16.68 1.59
CA SER A 10 3.87 -15.32 1.94
C SER A 10 5.39 -15.16 1.90
N ASN A 11 6.14 -16.11 2.47
CA ASN A 11 7.60 -16.14 2.37
C ASN A 11 8.08 -16.19 0.91
N HIS A 12 7.47 -17.04 0.07
CA HIS A 12 7.84 -17.14 -1.33
C HIS A 12 7.55 -15.84 -2.11
N ILE A 13 6.44 -15.16 -1.82
CA ILE A 13 6.13 -13.87 -2.44
C ILE A 13 7.16 -12.81 -2.06
N ILE A 14 7.59 -12.78 -0.80
CA ILE A 14 8.63 -11.86 -0.34
C ILE A 14 9.96 -12.16 -1.05
N ASP A 15 10.36 -13.43 -1.14
CA ASP A 15 11.65 -13.80 -1.71
C ASP A 15 11.68 -13.69 -3.26
N ASN A 16 10.59 -14.00 -3.95
CA ASN A 16 10.58 -14.18 -5.42
C ASN A 16 9.70 -13.19 -6.18
N HIS A 17 8.71 -12.59 -5.52
CA HIS A 17 7.72 -11.72 -6.15
C HIS A 17 7.59 -10.35 -5.48
N MET A 18 8.62 -9.87 -4.78
CA MET A 18 8.59 -8.54 -4.15
C MET A 18 8.44 -7.38 -5.16
N ILE A 19 8.78 -7.60 -6.43
CA ILE A 19 8.72 -6.55 -7.45
C ILE A 19 7.71 -6.90 -8.52
N ARG A 20 6.65 -6.10 -8.60
CA ARG A 20 5.45 -6.35 -9.40
C ARG A 20 5.12 -5.12 -10.24
N LYS A 21 6.10 -4.58 -10.97
CA LYS A 21 5.94 -3.36 -11.78
C LYS A 21 5.61 -3.63 -13.24
N SER A 22 6.37 -4.52 -13.90
CA SER A 22 6.17 -4.83 -15.31
C SER A 22 5.00 -5.79 -15.53
N LYS A 23 4.44 -5.83 -16.74
CA LYS A 23 3.37 -6.78 -17.10
C LYS A 23 3.78 -8.23 -16.83
N LYS A 24 5.03 -8.60 -17.16
CA LYS A 24 5.60 -9.94 -16.93
C LYS A 24 5.64 -10.29 -15.44
N GLN A 25 6.24 -9.41 -14.63
CA GLN A 25 6.33 -9.60 -13.17
C GLN A 25 4.97 -9.74 -12.51
N LYS A 26 4.02 -8.89 -12.91
CA LYS A 26 2.64 -8.97 -12.43
C LYS A 26 1.97 -10.30 -12.84
N THR A 27 2.19 -10.78 -14.06
CA THR A 27 1.66 -12.09 -14.50
C THR A 27 2.25 -13.23 -13.68
N GLU A 28 3.57 -13.24 -13.45
CA GLU A 28 4.24 -14.27 -12.64
C GLU A 28 3.69 -14.30 -11.22
N PHE A 29 3.54 -13.13 -10.59
CA PHE A 29 2.92 -13.00 -9.27
C PHE A 29 1.48 -13.52 -9.24
N ILE A 30 0.63 -13.09 -10.17
CA ILE A 30 -0.78 -13.52 -10.22
C ILE A 30 -0.88 -15.03 -10.39
N ASN A 31 -0.09 -15.61 -11.31
CA ASN A 31 -0.09 -17.05 -11.54
C ASN A 31 0.35 -17.80 -10.28
N TYR A 32 1.45 -17.37 -9.64
CA TYR A 32 1.91 -17.96 -8.40
C TYR A 32 0.85 -17.88 -7.30
N LEU A 33 0.25 -16.70 -7.10
CA LEU A 33 -0.78 -16.46 -6.10
C LEU A 33 -1.98 -17.41 -6.31
N ILE A 34 -2.55 -17.45 -7.52
CA ILE A 34 -3.72 -18.29 -7.82
C ILE A 34 -3.41 -19.77 -7.63
N SER A 35 -2.24 -20.24 -8.06
CA SER A 35 -1.87 -21.65 -7.96
C SER A 35 -1.58 -22.11 -6.53
N ASN A 36 -1.20 -21.21 -5.62
CA ASN A 36 -0.73 -21.58 -4.27
C ASN A 36 -1.65 -21.10 -3.13
N LEU A 37 -2.68 -20.30 -3.41
CA LEU A 37 -3.63 -19.85 -2.41
C LEU A 37 -4.51 -20.98 -1.87
N GLY A 38 -4.86 -21.95 -2.71
CA GLY A 38 -5.83 -23.01 -2.37
C GLY A 38 -7.30 -22.54 -2.38
N PHE A 39 -7.57 -21.37 -2.95
CA PHE A 39 -8.91 -20.80 -3.10
C PHE A 39 -9.21 -20.50 -4.56
N GLU A 40 -10.48 -20.57 -4.95
CA GLU A 40 -10.91 -20.13 -6.27
C GLU A 40 -10.72 -18.61 -6.41
N ALA A 41 -9.94 -18.22 -7.42
CA ALA A 41 -9.57 -16.83 -7.68
C ALA A 41 -9.90 -16.45 -9.12
N LYS A 42 -10.51 -15.28 -9.29
CA LYS A 42 -10.90 -14.73 -10.59
C LYS A 42 -10.07 -13.49 -10.90
N VAL A 43 -9.44 -13.47 -12.07
CA VAL A 43 -8.77 -12.27 -12.58
C VAL A 43 -9.76 -11.40 -13.34
N GLU A 44 -10.07 -10.22 -12.79
CA GLU A 44 -10.90 -9.23 -13.45
C GLU A 44 -10.04 -8.25 -14.25
N LYS A 45 -10.18 -8.32 -15.58
CA LYS A 45 -9.44 -7.46 -16.51
C LYS A 45 -10.22 -6.18 -16.83
N SER A 46 -9.53 -5.05 -16.83
CA SER A 46 -9.95 -3.79 -17.45
C SER A 46 -8.91 -3.37 -18.49
N THR A 47 -9.11 -2.21 -19.14
CA THR A 47 -8.20 -1.69 -20.18
C THR A 47 -6.73 -1.66 -19.72
N PHE A 48 -6.49 -1.32 -18.46
CA PHE A 48 -5.14 -1.13 -17.93
C PHE A 48 -4.80 -2.02 -16.74
N CYS A 49 -5.78 -2.69 -16.11
CA CYS A 49 -5.60 -3.35 -14.82
C CYS A 49 -6.07 -4.80 -14.82
N ARG A 50 -5.50 -5.61 -13.92
CA ARG A 50 -5.88 -7.00 -13.66
C ARG A 50 -6.02 -7.21 -12.16
N ASN A 51 -7.21 -6.96 -11.63
CA ASN A 51 -7.49 -7.21 -10.21
C ASN A 51 -7.67 -8.71 -9.99
N VAL A 52 -7.23 -9.24 -8.86
CA VAL A 52 -7.48 -10.63 -8.47
C VAL A 52 -8.52 -10.64 -7.37
N VAL A 53 -9.63 -11.33 -7.59
CA VAL A 53 -10.76 -11.43 -6.66
C VAL A 53 -10.86 -12.87 -6.16
N VAL A 54 -10.92 -13.05 -4.85
CA VAL A 54 -11.02 -14.37 -4.19
C VAL A 54 -12.24 -14.36 -3.28
N GLY A 55 -13.13 -15.34 -3.44
CA GLY A 55 -14.42 -15.40 -2.76
C GLY A 55 -15.57 -14.75 -3.54
N ASN A 56 -16.77 -14.83 -2.98
CA ASN A 56 -17.98 -14.33 -3.64
C ASN A 56 -18.34 -12.93 -3.14
N LEU A 57 -18.22 -11.94 -4.03
CA LEU A 57 -18.53 -10.55 -3.71
C LEU A 57 -20.01 -10.34 -3.35
N GLU A 58 -20.95 -11.12 -3.91
CA GLU A 58 -22.38 -10.96 -3.66
C GLU A 58 -22.73 -11.32 -2.22
N SER A 59 -22.28 -12.48 -1.74
CA SER A 59 -22.52 -12.95 -0.36
C SER A 59 -21.68 -12.23 0.68
N ALA A 60 -20.51 -11.70 0.31
CA ALA A 60 -19.58 -11.11 1.27
C ALA A 60 -20.16 -9.89 2.03
N LYS A 61 -20.01 -9.88 3.34
CA LYS A 61 -20.29 -8.73 4.22
C LYS A 61 -19.12 -7.76 4.24
N TYR A 62 -17.90 -8.29 4.22
CA TYR A 62 -16.66 -7.53 4.31
C TYR A 62 -15.79 -7.75 3.08
N VAL A 63 -15.11 -6.69 2.62
CA VAL A 63 -14.15 -6.77 1.52
C VAL A 63 -12.77 -6.37 2.03
N PHE A 64 -11.80 -7.28 1.97
CA PHE A 64 -10.42 -7.05 2.37
C PHE A 64 -9.55 -6.83 1.15
N THR A 65 -8.75 -5.77 1.14
CA THR A 65 -8.06 -5.32 -0.06
C THR A 65 -6.63 -4.87 0.21
N ALA A 66 -5.78 -4.99 -0.80
CA ALA A 66 -4.43 -4.48 -0.86
C ALA A 66 -4.05 -4.35 -2.34
N HIS A 67 -3.19 -3.40 -2.70
CA HIS A 67 -2.63 -3.39 -4.05
C HIS A 67 -1.40 -4.28 -4.11
N TYR A 68 -1.24 -4.95 -5.25
CA TYR A 68 -0.09 -5.82 -5.46
C TYR A 68 0.97 -5.20 -6.37
N ASP A 69 0.69 -4.12 -7.09
CA ASP A 69 1.75 -3.49 -7.88
C ASP A 69 2.75 -2.73 -7.01
N THR A 70 3.87 -2.33 -7.60
CA THR A 70 4.99 -1.71 -6.86
C THR A 70 5.43 -0.41 -7.52
N CYS A 71 5.70 0.60 -6.69
CA CYS A 71 6.10 1.95 -7.07
C CYS A 71 7.37 2.06 -7.94
N ALA A 72 7.51 3.22 -8.57
CA ALA A 72 8.81 3.73 -9.00
C ALA A 72 9.64 4.19 -7.79
N THR A 73 10.96 4.00 -7.85
CA THR A 73 11.86 4.58 -6.84
C THR A 73 11.93 6.09 -7.02
N LEU A 74 11.84 6.83 -5.92
CA LEU A 74 12.21 8.24 -5.88
C LEU A 74 13.74 8.36 -5.73
N PHE A 75 14.37 9.20 -6.56
CA PHE A 75 15.83 9.27 -6.65
C PHE A 75 16.51 9.89 -5.42
N PHE A 76 15.95 10.96 -4.87
CA PHE A 76 16.68 11.82 -3.92
C PHE A 76 16.09 11.86 -2.52
N LEU A 77 14.77 11.72 -2.40
CA LEU A 77 14.05 11.91 -1.16
C LEU A 77 12.93 10.87 -1.04
N SER A 78 12.70 10.39 0.18
CA SER A 78 11.62 9.46 0.44
C SER A 78 10.27 10.14 0.33
N ASN A 79 9.24 9.39 -0.04
CA ASN A 79 7.89 9.88 0.11
C ASN A 79 7.58 10.02 1.61
N PHE A 80 7.81 11.22 2.15
CA PHE A 80 7.59 11.54 3.56
C PHE A 80 6.14 11.94 3.77
N LEU A 81 5.43 11.10 4.52
CA LEU A 81 4.02 11.29 4.82
C LEU A 81 3.85 11.56 6.30
N THR A 82 3.15 12.65 6.65
CA THR A 82 2.72 12.95 8.02
C THR A 82 1.19 13.08 8.05
N PRO A 83 0.44 11.97 8.21
CA PRO A 83 -0.99 11.95 7.90
C PRO A 83 -1.79 12.99 8.69
N LYS A 84 -1.44 13.22 9.96
CA LYS A 84 -2.16 14.16 10.85
C LYS A 84 -1.57 15.58 10.83
N ASN A 85 -0.35 15.76 10.32
CA ASN A 85 0.30 17.07 10.27
C ASN A 85 0.35 17.59 8.83
N LYS A 86 -0.75 18.21 8.39
CA LYS A 86 -0.89 18.71 7.02
C LYS A 86 0.14 19.80 6.69
N PHE A 87 0.48 20.64 7.66
CA PHE A 87 1.45 21.71 7.49
C PHE A 87 2.84 21.16 7.15
N ILE A 88 3.34 20.21 7.95
CA ILE A 88 4.65 19.58 7.70
C ILE A 88 4.63 18.80 6.39
N PHE A 89 3.55 18.08 6.09
CA PHE A 89 3.41 17.38 4.82
C PHE A 89 3.52 18.36 3.63
N ILE A 90 2.76 19.46 3.63
CA ILE A 90 2.79 20.46 2.57
C ILE A 90 4.18 21.10 2.46
N LEU A 91 4.80 21.46 3.59
CA LEU A 91 6.15 22.03 3.61
C LEU A 91 7.18 21.07 2.99
N TYR A 92 7.07 19.78 3.29
CA TYR A 92 7.93 18.76 2.68
C TYR A 92 7.71 18.64 1.17
N GLN A 93 6.45 18.64 0.71
CA GLN A 93 6.15 18.58 -0.73
C GLN A 93 6.65 19.83 -1.48
N LEU A 94 6.56 21.01 -0.85
CA LEU A 94 7.13 22.25 -1.41
C LEU A 94 8.66 22.18 -1.47
N LEU A 95 9.32 21.66 -0.43
CA LEU A 95 10.77 21.46 -0.41
C LEU A 95 11.21 20.49 -1.52
N LEU A 96 10.51 19.36 -1.69
CA LEU A 96 10.79 18.39 -2.75
C LEU A 96 10.63 19.03 -4.14
N THR A 97 9.56 19.80 -4.35
CA THR A 97 9.30 20.51 -5.60
C THR A 97 10.40 21.54 -5.88
N ALA A 98 10.77 22.35 -4.88
CA ALA A 98 11.82 23.34 -4.98
C ALA A 98 13.18 22.70 -5.30
N LEU A 99 13.47 21.52 -4.72
CA LEU A 99 14.68 20.77 -5.02
C LEU A 99 14.70 20.29 -6.48
N ILE A 100 13.61 19.71 -6.98
CA ILE A 100 13.50 19.25 -8.37
C ILE A 100 13.67 20.41 -9.36
N VAL A 101 13.01 21.54 -9.09
CA VAL A 101 13.12 22.76 -9.91
C VAL A 101 14.54 23.32 -9.83
N GLY A 102 15.15 23.36 -8.63
CA GLY A 102 16.51 23.83 -8.42
C GLY A 102 17.55 23.01 -9.17
N ILE A 103 17.50 21.67 -9.08
CA ILE A 103 18.39 20.77 -9.82
C ILE A 103 18.22 20.98 -11.33
N SER A 104 16.96 21.04 -11.80
CA SER A 104 16.69 21.25 -13.22
C SER A 104 17.23 22.60 -13.70
N PHE A 105 17.06 23.65 -12.89
CA PHE A 105 17.57 24.99 -13.18
C PHE A 105 19.10 24.99 -13.23
N SER A 106 19.77 24.33 -12.28
CA SER A 106 21.23 24.20 -12.27
C SER A 106 21.74 23.49 -13.53
N ILE A 107 21.09 22.42 -13.97
CA ILE A 107 21.46 21.72 -15.22
C ILE A 107 21.25 22.63 -16.43
N GLY A 108 20.13 23.37 -16.48
CA GLY A 108 19.90 24.40 -17.50
C GLY A 108 21.00 25.46 -17.52
N ALA A 109 21.36 26.00 -16.35
CA ALA A 109 22.39 27.03 -16.21
C ALA A 109 23.79 26.54 -16.61
N ILE A 110 24.14 25.30 -16.28
CA ILE A 110 25.40 24.67 -16.72
C ILE A 110 25.41 24.55 -18.26
N GLY A 111 24.31 24.09 -18.87
CA GLY A 111 24.18 24.02 -20.32
C GLY A 111 24.32 25.39 -20.99
N ALA A 112 23.68 26.40 -20.42
CA ALA A 112 23.76 27.80 -20.86
C ALA A 112 25.20 28.35 -20.78
N PHE A 113 25.88 28.08 -19.66
CA PHE A 113 27.26 28.51 -19.43
C PHE A 113 28.24 27.90 -20.44
N ILE A 114 28.15 26.57 -20.68
CA ILE A 114 28.97 25.90 -21.69
C ILE A 114 28.70 26.47 -23.09
N THR A 115 27.42 26.70 -23.41
CA THR A 115 26.99 27.24 -24.71
C THR A 115 27.54 28.64 -24.95
N ASN A 116 27.69 29.47 -23.92
CA ASN A 116 28.28 30.81 -24.04
C ASN A 116 29.71 30.80 -24.59
N PHE A 117 30.49 29.75 -24.34
CA PHE A 117 31.86 29.62 -24.89
C PHE A 117 31.89 29.06 -26.31
N ILE A 118 30.79 28.48 -26.79
CA ILE A 118 30.70 27.83 -28.11
C ILE A 118 29.96 28.73 -29.09
N ASN A 119 28.73 29.11 -28.75
CA ASN A 119 27.88 29.98 -29.55
C ASN A 119 26.84 30.71 -28.67
N PRO A 120 27.07 31.99 -28.33
CA PRO A 120 26.19 32.76 -27.46
C PRO A 120 24.74 32.91 -27.96
N TYR A 121 24.47 32.76 -29.26
CA TYR A 121 23.11 32.90 -29.80
C TYR A 121 22.14 31.83 -29.29
N PHE A 122 22.63 30.67 -28.83
CA PHE A 122 21.80 29.55 -28.38
C PHE A 122 21.68 29.39 -26.85
N ILE A 123 22.20 30.34 -26.06
CA ILE A 123 22.24 30.22 -24.58
C ILE A 123 20.83 29.97 -24.01
N GLY A 124 19.84 30.76 -24.44
CA GLY A 124 18.47 30.65 -23.96
C GLY A 124 17.81 29.32 -24.35
N ASP A 125 18.03 28.87 -25.59
CA ASP A 125 17.47 27.63 -26.11
C ASP A 125 18.02 26.41 -25.37
N ILE A 126 19.34 26.36 -25.15
CA ILE A 126 19.97 25.26 -24.41
C ILE A 126 19.57 25.29 -22.95
N PHE A 127 19.50 26.47 -22.31
CA PHE A 127 18.98 26.59 -20.94
C PHE A 127 17.59 25.96 -20.83
N LEU A 128 16.66 26.38 -21.70
CA LEU A 128 15.27 25.93 -21.66
C LEU A 128 15.17 24.43 -21.96
N PHE A 129 15.87 23.95 -22.98
CA PHE A 129 15.89 22.53 -23.35
C PHE A 129 16.37 21.66 -22.19
N CYS A 130 17.50 22.01 -21.58
CA CYS A 130 18.05 21.26 -20.45
C CYS A 130 17.16 21.34 -19.20
N PHE A 131 16.62 22.52 -18.89
CA PHE A 131 15.71 22.73 -17.77
C PHE A 131 14.43 21.90 -17.91
N VAL A 132 13.71 22.08 -19.01
CA VAL A 132 12.43 21.40 -19.28
C VAL A 132 12.66 19.90 -19.48
N GLY A 133 13.72 19.52 -20.20
CA GLY A 133 14.09 18.12 -20.39
C GLY A 133 14.33 17.41 -19.06
N THR A 134 15.04 18.06 -18.12
CA THR A 134 15.27 17.48 -16.78
C THR A 134 13.96 17.35 -15.99
N LEU A 135 13.07 18.36 -16.03
CA LEU A 135 11.75 18.26 -15.40
C LEU A 135 10.93 17.08 -15.95
N PHE A 136 10.94 16.90 -17.28
CA PHE A 136 10.28 15.74 -17.91
C PHE A 136 10.89 14.41 -17.46
N LEU A 137 12.21 14.33 -17.30
CA LEU A 137 12.88 13.13 -16.78
C LEU A 137 12.44 12.81 -15.35
N PHE A 138 12.28 13.83 -14.49
CA PHE A 138 11.75 13.65 -13.14
C PHE A 138 10.31 13.12 -13.14
N ILE A 139 9.42 13.74 -13.94
CA ILE A 139 8.03 13.29 -14.09
C ILE A 139 7.98 11.86 -14.63
N PHE A 140 8.76 11.58 -15.67
CA PHE A 140 8.86 10.25 -16.25
C PHE A 140 9.34 9.22 -15.23
N GLN A 141 10.34 9.56 -14.40
CA GLN A 141 10.80 8.67 -13.35
C GLN A 141 9.67 8.34 -12.36
N MET A 142 8.94 9.36 -11.90
CA MET A 142 7.86 9.16 -10.93
C MET A 142 6.74 8.27 -11.45
N LEU A 143 6.38 8.41 -12.74
CA LEU A 143 5.27 7.67 -13.35
C LEU A 143 5.66 6.29 -13.90
N ALA A 144 6.83 6.18 -14.53
CA ALA A 144 7.22 5.03 -15.34
C ALA A 144 8.67 4.59 -15.12
N GLY A 145 9.40 5.24 -14.22
CA GLY A 145 10.84 5.06 -14.04
C GLY A 145 11.29 3.75 -13.43
N TYR A 146 12.51 3.74 -12.90
CA TYR A 146 13.08 2.55 -12.28
C TYR A 146 12.21 2.01 -11.13
N ARG A 147 12.07 0.69 -11.08
CA ARG A 147 11.35 -0.02 -10.01
C ARG A 147 12.04 0.16 -8.66
N ASN A 148 11.26 0.35 -7.60
CA ASN A 148 11.79 0.15 -6.26
C ASN A 148 12.13 -1.32 -6.05
N LYS A 149 13.33 -1.56 -5.50
CA LYS A 149 13.86 -2.92 -5.35
C LYS A 149 13.32 -3.60 -4.10
N ASN A 150 13.01 -2.82 -3.07
CA ASN A 150 12.51 -3.29 -1.79
C ASN A 150 11.14 -2.65 -1.57
N ASN A 151 10.13 -3.47 -1.34
CA ASN A 151 8.71 -3.07 -1.28
C ASN A 151 8.04 -3.80 -0.12
N TYR A 152 8.76 -3.93 1.01
CA TYR A 152 8.31 -4.73 2.14
C TYR A 152 7.08 -4.11 2.78
N ASN A 153 7.13 -2.81 3.08
CA ASN A 153 5.99 -2.07 3.58
C ASN A 153 5.01 -1.76 2.46
N ASP A 154 5.48 -1.23 1.32
CA ASP A 154 4.66 -0.73 0.20
C ASP A 154 4.76 -1.62 -1.06
N ASN A 155 3.84 -2.54 -1.31
CA ASN A 155 2.77 -2.99 -0.42
C ASN A 155 2.76 -4.52 -0.27
N THR A 156 3.94 -5.12 -0.14
CA THR A 156 4.04 -6.55 0.18
C THR A 156 3.41 -6.85 1.54
N SER A 157 3.46 -5.91 2.49
CA SER A 157 2.80 -6.03 3.80
C SER A 157 1.29 -6.24 3.69
N GLY A 158 0.59 -5.43 2.87
CA GLY A 158 -0.85 -5.58 2.64
C GLY A 158 -1.18 -6.89 1.92
N VAL A 159 -0.41 -7.23 0.88
CA VAL A 159 -0.56 -8.51 0.16
C VAL A 159 -0.43 -9.70 1.11
N VAL A 160 0.61 -9.73 1.94
CA VAL A 160 0.83 -10.81 2.92
C VAL A 160 -0.28 -10.82 3.96
N THR A 161 -0.75 -9.66 4.43
CA THR A 161 -1.88 -9.57 5.37
C THR A 161 -3.14 -10.24 4.80
N LEU A 162 -3.47 -10.00 3.52
CA LEU A 162 -4.61 -10.67 2.87
C LEU A 162 -4.42 -12.19 2.79
N ILE A 163 -3.22 -12.64 2.43
CA ILE A 163 -2.90 -14.08 2.31
C ILE A 163 -3.04 -14.75 3.67
N GLU A 164 -2.45 -14.18 4.71
CA GLU A 164 -2.52 -14.74 6.06
C GLU A 164 -3.96 -14.70 6.61
N LEU A 165 -4.74 -13.66 6.33
CA LEU A 165 -6.17 -13.63 6.66
C LEU A 165 -6.91 -14.77 5.96
N MET A 166 -6.76 -14.94 4.64
CA MET A 166 -7.42 -16.01 3.88
C MET A 166 -7.08 -17.40 4.43
N LYS A 167 -5.79 -17.66 4.69
CA LYS A 167 -5.33 -18.99 5.12
C LYS A 167 -5.72 -19.32 6.56
N ARG A 168 -5.93 -18.32 7.41
CA ARG A 168 -6.29 -18.51 8.83
C ARG A 168 -7.78 -18.29 9.11
N MET A 169 -8.56 -17.83 8.12
CA MET A 169 -9.99 -17.62 8.26
C MET A 169 -10.70 -18.98 8.42
N PRO A 170 -11.51 -19.17 9.48
CA PRO A 170 -12.33 -20.37 9.62
C PRO A 170 -13.30 -20.50 8.45
N LYS A 171 -13.54 -21.75 8.01
CA LYS A 171 -14.32 -22.04 6.81
C LYS A 171 -15.74 -21.46 6.83
N GLU A 172 -16.36 -21.44 8.01
CA GLU A 172 -17.70 -20.89 8.22
C GLU A 172 -17.81 -19.40 7.89
N TYR A 173 -16.73 -18.63 8.04
CA TYR A 173 -16.72 -17.19 7.76
C TYR A 173 -16.21 -16.83 6.37
N LEU A 174 -15.70 -17.78 5.58
CA LEU A 174 -15.18 -17.52 4.23
C LEU A 174 -16.24 -16.94 3.29
N ASN A 175 -17.51 -17.31 3.46
CA ASN A 175 -18.61 -16.78 2.63
C ASN A 175 -18.99 -15.33 2.98
N ASP A 176 -18.62 -14.86 4.18
CA ASP A 176 -18.87 -13.50 4.66
C ASP A 176 -17.79 -12.50 4.22
N VAL A 177 -16.74 -12.97 3.54
CA VAL A 177 -15.58 -12.16 3.17
C VAL A 177 -15.26 -12.30 1.69
N CYS A 178 -14.75 -11.23 1.09
CA CYS A 178 -14.18 -11.23 -0.24
C CYS A 178 -12.82 -10.54 -0.21
N PHE A 179 -11.82 -11.14 -0.84
CA PHE A 179 -10.46 -10.61 -0.88
C PHE A 179 -10.16 -10.08 -2.28
N VAL A 180 -9.61 -8.87 -2.38
CA VAL A 180 -9.29 -8.24 -3.66
C VAL A 180 -7.87 -7.69 -3.65
N PHE A 181 -7.05 -8.19 -4.58
CA PHE A 181 -5.73 -7.64 -4.86
C PHE A 181 -5.85 -6.65 -6.03
N PHE A 182 -5.69 -5.36 -5.75
CA PHE A 182 -5.79 -4.30 -6.75
C PHE A 182 -4.50 -4.15 -7.58
N ASP A 183 -4.65 -3.81 -8.85
CA ASP A 183 -3.55 -3.54 -9.78
C ASP A 183 -3.44 -2.05 -10.11
N ASN A 184 -2.23 -1.54 -10.24
CA ASN A 184 -1.92 -0.16 -10.63
C ASN A 184 -2.48 0.90 -9.67
N GLU A 185 -2.34 0.68 -8.36
CA GLU A 185 -2.56 1.73 -7.35
C GLU A 185 -1.60 2.91 -7.62
N GLU A 186 -0.34 2.58 -7.90
CA GLU A 186 0.78 3.52 -8.09
C GLU A 186 0.63 4.41 -9.33
N LYS A 187 -0.33 4.08 -10.20
CA LYS A 187 -0.68 4.85 -11.39
C LYS A 187 -1.96 5.68 -11.20
N GLY A 188 -2.37 5.89 -9.96
CA GLY A 188 -3.55 6.69 -9.61
C GLY A 188 -4.80 5.86 -9.32
N LEU A 189 -4.66 4.78 -8.54
CA LEU A 189 -5.76 3.96 -8.03
C LEU A 189 -6.58 3.26 -9.13
N LEU A 190 -5.97 2.96 -10.28
CA LEU A 190 -6.70 2.51 -11.47
C LEU A 190 -7.44 1.19 -11.22
N GLY A 191 -6.84 0.27 -10.47
CA GLY A 191 -7.43 -1.01 -10.11
C GLY A 191 -8.68 -0.87 -9.25
N SER A 192 -8.61 -0.12 -8.15
CA SER A 192 -9.76 0.09 -7.25
C SER A 192 -10.86 0.92 -7.90
N GLN A 193 -10.53 1.92 -8.72
CA GLN A 193 -11.50 2.70 -9.48
C GLN A 193 -12.25 1.83 -10.50
N ALA A 194 -11.53 1.00 -11.25
CA ALA A 194 -12.14 0.07 -12.21
C ALA A 194 -13.03 -0.96 -11.49
N PHE A 195 -12.56 -1.50 -10.38
CA PHE A 195 -13.33 -2.45 -9.56
C PHE A 195 -14.62 -1.81 -9.01
N ASN A 196 -14.53 -0.63 -8.40
CA ASN A 196 -15.70 0.06 -7.87
C ASN A 196 -16.68 0.47 -8.99
N SER A 197 -16.18 0.83 -10.16
CA SER A 197 -17.05 1.17 -11.30
C SER A 197 -17.84 -0.05 -11.77
N LYS A 198 -17.19 -1.21 -11.85
CA LYS A 198 -17.82 -2.48 -12.25
C LYS A 198 -18.81 -2.99 -11.19
N HIS A 199 -18.45 -2.91 -9.91
CA HIS A 199 -19.23 -3.47 -8.80
C HIS A 199 -19.98 -2.43 -7.98
N LYS A 200 -20.25 -1.26 -8.57
CA LYS A 200 -20.79 -0.07 -7.87
C LYS A 200 -22.04 -0.35 -7.03
N LYS A 201 -22.94 -1.19 -7.55
CA LYS A 201 -24.18 -1.58 -6.85
C LYS A 201 -23.87 -2.43 -5.62
N LEU A 202 -23.04 -3.46 -5.77
CA LEU A 202 -22.67 -4.37 -4.68
C LEU A 202 -21.84 -3.66 -3.61
N MET A 203 -20.93 -2.77 -4.00
CA MET A 203 -20.03 -2.06 -3.09
C MET A 203 -20.68 -0.88 -2.36
N LYS A 204 -21.91 -0.50 -2.70
CA LYS A 204 -22.61 0.65 -2.10
C LYS A 204 -22.75 0.51 -0.58
N ASP A 205 -23.05 -0.70 -0.13
CA ASP A 205 -23.40 -1.01 1.26
C ASP A 205 -22.38 -1.95 1.93
N LYS A 206 -21.40 -2.47 1.18
CA LYS A 206 -20.32 -3.31 1.73
C LYS A 206 -19.26 -2.46 2.42
N LEU A 207 -18.70 -3.01 3.50
CA LEU A 207 -17.59 -2.42 4.23
C LEU A 207 -16.28 -2.93 3.64
N LEU A 208 -15.39 -2.02 3.26
CA LEU A 208 -14.09 -2.35 2.66
C LEU A 208 -12.95 -1.90 3.57
N PHE A 209 -11.99 -2.79 3.79
CA PHE A 209 -10.76 -2.53 4.52
C PHE A 209 -9.57 -2.68 3.55
N ASN A 210 -8.79 -1.62 3.40
CA ASN A 210 -7.62 -1.58 2.53
C ASN A 210 -6.34 -1.53 3.37
N PHE A 211 -5.53 -2.58 3.25
CA PHE A 211 -4.24 -2.70 3.93
C PHE A 211 -3.14 -2.16 3.02
N ASP A 212 -2.52 -1.09 3.45
CA ASP A 212 -1.48 -0.41 2.69
C ASP A 212 -0.41 0.12 3.68
N CYS A 213 0.84 -0.28 3.47
CA CYS A 213 1.95 0.11 4.33
C CYS A 213 1.74 -0.25 5.81
N VAL A 214 1.38 -1.50 6.08
CA VAL A 214 0.97 -1.98 7.42
C VAL A 214 2.07 -2.64 8.24
N SER A 215 3.33 -2.54 7.78
CA SER A 215 4.47 -3.22 8.39
C SER A 215 5.38 -2.32 9.23
N ASP A 216 5.68 -1.09 8.82
CA ASP A 216 6.70 -0.25 9.50
C ASP A 216 6.07 0.75 10.49
N GLY A 217 6.17 0.47 11.79
CA GLY A 217 5.79 1.39 12.87
C GLY A 217 4.79 0.84 13.89
N ASP A 218 4.61 1.57 14.99
CA ASP A 218 3.82 1.13 16.15
C ASP A 218 2.39 1.70 16.20
N TYR A 219 2.07 2.67 15.34
CA TYR A 219 0.80 3.38 15.35
C TYR A 219 -0.02 3.05 14.11
N PHE A 220 -1.05 2.23 14.28
CA PHE A 220 -2.04 1.93 13.25
C PHE A 220 -3.05 3.07 13.13
N LEU A 221 -3.20 3.57 11.91
CA LEU A 221 -4.17 4.61 11.57
C LEU A 221 -5.21 4.05 10.61
N PHE A 222 -6.46 4.02 11.06
CA PHE A 222 -7.58 3.56 10.25
C PHE A 222 -8.37 4.79 9.78
N VAL A 223 -8.27 5.09 8.49
CA VAL A 223 -8.84 6.29 7.88
C VAL A 223 -10.08 5.95 7.09
N TYR A 224 -11.25 6.45 7.53
CA TYR A 224 -12.54 6.11 6.94
C TYR A 224 -13.32 7.32 6.41
N LYS A 225 -14.15 7.13 5.37
CA LYS A 225 -15.11 8.16 4.91
C LYS A 225 -16.43 8.07 5.67
N LYS A 226 -17.06 6.90 5.60
CA LYS A 226 -18.31 6.57 6.30
C LYS A 226 -18.13 5.23 7.01
N LEU A 227 -18.33 5.24 8.33
CA LEU A 227 -18.25 4.07 9.19
C LEU A 227 -19.13 4.30 10.41
N ASP A 228 -19.89 3.28 10.79
CA ASP A 228 -20.81 3.36 11.93
C ASP A 228 -20.05 3.20 13.24
N GLN A 229 -20.52 3.86 14.30
CA GLN A 229 -19.83 3.86 15.60
C GLN A 229 -19.69 2.45 16.19
N VAL A 230 -20.70 1.60 16.03
CA VAL A 230 -20.66 0.19 16.47
C VAL A 230 -19.49 -0.58 15.83
N ILE A 231 -19.16 -0.29 14.57
CA ILE A 231 -18.02 -0.92 13.89
C ILE A 231 -16.70 -0.38 14.44
N ILE A 232 -16.62 0.93 14.73
CA ILE A 232 -15.45 1.56 15.34
C ILE A 232 -15.17 0.93 16.71
N ASP A 233 -16.20 0.81 17.55
CA ASP A 233 -16.08 0.24 18.89
C ASP A 233 -15.66 -1.23 18.82
N LYS A 234 -16.24 -2.00 17.89
CA LYS A 234 -15.86 -3.39 17.63
C LYS A 234 -14.40 -3.52 17.20
N LEU A 235 -13.90 -2.63 16.34
CA LEU A 235 -12.49 -2.63 15.93
C LEU A 235 -11.56 -2.35 17.10
N TYR A 236 -11.89 -1.40 17.98
CA TYR A 236 -11.11 -1.17 19.21
C TYR A 236 -11.14 -2.38 20.15
N GLN A 237 -12.27 -3.06 20.29
CA GLN A 237 -12.36 -4.28 21.10
C GLN A 237 -11.52 -5.43 20.53
N CYS A 238 -11.51 -5.59 19.20
CA CYS A 238 -10.76 -6.64 18.53
C CYS A 238 -9.25 -6.37 18.49
N PHE A 239 -8.83 -5.09 18.50
CA PHE A 239 -7.44 -4.69 18.49
C PHE A 239 -6.84 -4.82 19.89
N ASN A 240 -6.17 -5.95 20.15
CA ASN A 240 -5.53 -6.22 21.43
C ASN A 240 -4.00 -6.23 21.30
N SER A 241 -3.35 -5.18 21.79
CA SER A 241 -1.89 -5.05 21.85
C SER A 241 -1.47 -4.14 23.00
N SER A 242 -0.35 -4.46 23.65
CA SER A 242 0.23 -3.66 24.74
C SER A 242 1.23 -2.61 24.25
N ASN A 243 1.82 -2.80 23.07
CA ASN A 243 2.91 -1.99 22.51
C ASN A 243 2.55 -1.29 21.20
N LYS A 244 1.46 -1.68 20.54
CA LYS A 244 0.95 -1.04 19.33
C LYS A 244 -0.30 -0.23 19.65
N HIS A 245 -0.48 0.87 18.93
CA HIS A 245 -1.57 1.81 19.16
C HIS A 245 -2.51 1.86 17.97
N LEU A 246 -3.81 1.95 18.22
CA LEU A 246 -4.82 2.13 17.17
C LEU A 246 -5.45 3.52 17.29
N GLU A 247 -5.52 4.23 16.17
CA GLU A 247 -6.34 5.42 16.00
C GLU A 247 -7.28 5.25 14.79
N ILE A 248 -8.59 5.34 15.02
CA ILE A 248 -9.60 5.30 13.95
C ILE A 248 -10.15 6.72 13.73
N ILE A 249 -9.96 7.28 12.54
CA ILE A 249 -10.30 8.68 12.24
C ILE A 249 -10.99 8.88 10.90
N LYS A 250 -11.84 9.92 10.82
CA LYS A 250 -12.45 10.36 9.55
C LYS A 250 -11.40 10.89 8.58
N ALA A 251 -11.58 10.62 7.29
CA ALA A 251 -10.68 10.99 6.19
C ALA A 251 -10.38 12.51 6.10
N GLY A 252 -11.27 13.39 6.58
CA GLY A 252 -10.99 14.83 6.62
C GLY A 252 -9.86 15.23 7.60
N LYS A 253 -9.57 14.37 8.59
CA LYS A 253 -8.57 14.60 9.65
C LYS A 253 -7.18 14.04 9.32
N ALA A 254 -7.03 13.28 8.23
CA ALA A 254 -5.73 12.78 7.80
C ALA A 254 -5.51 12.81 6.28
N ILE A 255 -4.26 12.98 5.87
CA ILE A 255 -3.81 12.81 4.50
C ILE A 255 -3.37 11.36 4.34
N TYR A 256 -4.23 10.55 3.73
CA TYR A 256 -3.88 9.19 3.33
C TYR A 256 -4.60 8.80 2.03
N PRO A 257 -4.04 9.17 0.87
CA PRO A 257 -4.50 8.67 -0.43
C PRO A 257 -4.11 7.21 -0.64
N SER A 258 -5.09 6.33 -0.77
CA SER A 258 -4.91 4.94 -1.21
C SER A 258 -6.27 4.40 -1.70
N ASP A 259 -6.33 3.13 -2.11
CA ASP A 259 -7.45 2.49 -2.81
C ASP A 259 -8.81 2.60 -2.11
N GLN A 260 -8.85 2.70 -0.77
CA GLN A 260 -10.10 2.93 -0.02
C GLN A 260 -10.84 4.18 -0.49
N LYS A 261 -10.13 5.17 -1.07
CA LYS A 261 -10.74 6.41 -1.57
C LYS A 261 -11.71 6.16 -2.71
N SER A 262 -11.59 5.07 -3.44
CA SER A 262 -12.53 4.71 -4.50
C SER A 262 -13.90 4.33 -3.93
N PHE A 263 -14.03 4.00 -2.64
CA PHE A 263 -15.24 3.44 -2.04
C PHE A 263 -15.89 4.38 -1.03
N LYS A 264 -17.22 4.25 -0.85
CA LYS A 264 -18.01 5.06 0.09
C LYS A 264 -17.76 4.65 1.54
N ASN A 265 -17.80 3.34 1.80
CA ASN A 265 -17.57 2.74 3.12
C ASN A 265 -16.17 2.10 3.16
N GLY A 266 -15.17 2.78 2.58
CA GLY A 266 -13.79 2.33 2.59
C GLY A 266 -13.05 2.82 3.84
N VAL A 267 -12.25 1.92 4.43
CA VAL A 267 -11.34 2.17 5.55
C VAL A 267 -9.92 1.83 5.08
N GLY A 268 -9.04 2.82 5.06
CA GLY A 268 -7.61 2.63 4.76
C GLY A 268 -6.86 2.37 6.06
N ILE A 269 -5.96 1.40 6.05
CA ILE A 269 -5.23 0.91 7.22
C ILE A 269 -3.75 0.98 6.91
N ALA A 270 -3.00 1.69 7.74
CA ALA A 270 -1.55 1.79 7.62
C ALA A 270 -0.88 1.89 8.99
N ALA A 271 0.39 1.48 9.05
CA ALA A 271 1.24 1.64 10.22
C ALA A 271 2.13 2.88 10.07
N PHE A 272 2.32 3.61 11.16
CA PHE A 272 3.12 4.82 11.22
C PHE A 272 4.08 4.79 12.39
N ASN A 273 5.23 5.42 12.20
CA ASN A 273 6.14 5.78 13.28
C ASN A 273 5.65 7.08 13.94
N LYS A 274 6.06 7.36 15.18
CA LYS A 274 5.70 8.61 15.88
C LYS A 274 6.93 9.42 16.25
N GLY A 275 7.00 10.65 15.75
CA GLY A 275 8.04 11.62 16.07
C GLY A 275 7.52 12.69 17.02
N LYS A 276 8.35 13.10 17.98
CA LYS A 276 7.97 14.05 19.06
C LYS A 276 7.35 15.36 18.55
N ARG A 277 7.88 15.92 17.46
CA ARG A 277 7.44 17.22 16.90
C ARG A 277 6.58 17.11 15.64
N ILE A 278 6.71 16.00 14.91
CA ILE A 278 6.09 15.80 13.60
C ILE A 278 4.79 14.99 13.67
N GLY A 279 4.54 14.32 14.80
CA GLY A 279 3.41 13.42 14.97
C GLY A 279 3.65 12.07 14.27
N LEU A 280 2.56 11.46 13.79
CA LEU A 280 2.65 10.23 13.00
C LEU A 280 3.35 10.50 11.67
N TYR A 281 4.24 9.61 11.24
CA TYR A 281 4.97 9.75 9.99
C TYR A 281 5.42 8.42 9.37
N MET A 282 5.69 8.45 8.07
CA MET A 282 6.28 7.38 7.27
C MET A 282 7.33 8.00 6.33
N ASN A 283 8.52 7.40 6.22
CA ASN A 283 9.67 8.04 5.56
C ASN A 283 10.61 7.08 4.83
N LYS A 284 10.15 5.86 4.52
CA LYS A 284 10.96 4.83 3.85
C LYS A 284 10.38 4.38 2.51
N ILE A 285 9.06 4.49 2.33
CA ILE A 285 8.33 4.10 1.12
C ILE A 285 8.86 4.83 -0.13
N HIS A 286 8.72 4.16 -1.28
CA HIS A 286 9.25 4.56 -2.58
C HIS A 286 10.78 4.74 -2.62
N THR A 287 11.51 4.18 -1.65
CA THR A 287 12.97 4.21 -1.64
C THR A 287 13.57 2.84 -1.34
N LYS A 288 14.87 2.71 -1.58
CA LYS A 288 15.64 1.51 -1.21
C LYS A 288 15.58 1.19 0.30
N LYS A 289 15.12 2.12 1.14
CA LYS A 289 14.96 1.95 2.60
C LYS A 289 13.66 1.25 2.99
N ASP A 290 12.75 0.97 2.06
CA ASP A 290 11.55 0.17 2.33
C ASP A 290 11.90 -1.32 2.47
N VAL A 291 12.65 -1.63 3.54
CA VAL A 291 13.20 -2.95 3.86
C VAL A 291 12.62 -3.55 5.15
N ILE A 292 11.70 -2.84 5.79
CA ILE A 292 11.19 -3.22 7.10
C ILE A 292 9.93 -4.07 6.94
N PHE A 293 10.03 -5.31 7.44
CA PHE A 293 8.94 -6.25 7.53
C PHE A 293 8.72 -6.68 8.99
N GLU A 294 7.80 -6.04 9.71
CA GLU A 294 7.46 -6.42 11.07
C GLU A 294 6.35 -7.49 11.05
N GLU A 295 6.74 -8.76 11.22
CA GLU A 295 5.79 -9.87 11.30
C GLU A 295 4.74 -9.67 12.41
N GLU A 296 5.13 -9.02 13.50
CA GLU A 296 4.23 -8.71 14.62
C GLU A 296 3.04 -7.86 14.17
N ASN A 297 3.28 -6.84 13.34
CA ASN A 297 2.25 -5.96 12.82
C ASN A 297 1.25 -6.72 11.93
N ILE A 298 1.76 -7.57 11.04
CA ILE A 298 0.93 -8.42 10.17
C ILE A 298 0.08 -9.36 11.03
N ASN A 299 0.70 -10.04 11.99
CA ASN A 299 0.00 -10.98 12.86
C ASN A 299 -1.06 -10.28 13.73
N LEU A 300 -0.77 -9.10 14.25
CA LEU A 300 -1.74 -8.31 15.02
C LEU A 300 -2.97 -7.95 14.17
N LEU A 301 -2.77 -7.48 12.94
CA LEU A 301 -3.88 -7.17 12.04
C LEU A 301 -4.67 -8.42 11.66
N VAL A 302 -3.99 -9.53 11.34
CA VAL A 302 -4.65 -10.81 11.06
C VAL A 302 -5.50 -11.25 12.25
N LYS A 303 -4.92 -11.29 13.45
CA LYS A 303 -5.63 -11.65 14.70
C LYS A 303 -6.83 -10.72 14.95
N THR A 304 -6.66 -9.42 14.74
CA THR A 304 -7.72 -8.39 14.90
C THR A 304 -8.88 -8.65 13.93
N PHE A 305 -8.60 -8.88 12.65
CA PHE A 305 -9.63 -9.03 11.64
C PHE A 305 -10.29 -10.42 11.65
N LEU A 306 -9.59 -11.47 12.09
CA LEU A 306 -10.22 -12.76 12.38
C LEU A 306 -11.29 -12.60 13.47
N LYS A 307 -10.94 -11.99 14.62
CA LYS A 307 -11.90 -11.68 15.70
C LYS A 307 -13.04 -10.79 15.24
N PHE A 308 -12.72 -9.78 14.42
CA PHE A 308 -13.71 -8.86 13.89
C PHE A 308 -14.75 -9.58 13.02
N VAL A 309 -14.32 -10.52 12.17
CA VAL A 309 -15.24 -11.27 11.31
C VAL A 309 -16.02 -12.32 12.12
N SER A 310 -15.35 -13.07 12.99
CA SER A 310 -15.97 -14.18 13.73
C SER A 310 -16.95 -13.74 14.82
N GLY A 311 -16.76 -12.54 15.38
CA GLY A 311 -17.34 -12.20 16.68
C GLY A 311 -16.41 -12.59 17.83
N ASN A 312 -16.65 -12.05 19.03
CA ASN A 312 -15.72 -11.99 20.17
C ASN A 312 -15.17 -13.34 20.70
N ASP A 313 -15.55 -14.49 20.13
CA ASP A 313 -15.25 -15.82 20.66
C ASP A 313 -14.00 -16.50 20.06
N PHE A 314 -13.19 -15.78 19.26
CA PHE A 314 -11.98 -16.38 18.68
C PHE A 314 -10.81 -16.41 19.68
N VAL A 315 -10.65 -17.55 20.36
CA VAL A 315 -9.40 -17.96 21.00
C VAL A 315 -8.46 -18.44 19.90
N LEU A 316 -7.40 -17.68 19.65
CA LEU A 316 -6.32 -18.15 18.79
C LEU A 316 -5.62 -19.30 19.51
N PHE A 317 -5.66 -20.49 18.93
CA PHE A 317 -4.68 -21.52 19.30
C PHE A 317 -3.31 -20.97 18.88
N ASP A 318 -2.52 -20.52 19.85
CA ASP A 318 -1.11 -20.24 19.62
C ASP A 318 -0.46 -21.58 19.23
N ASN A 319 0.12 -21.63 18.03
CA ASN A 319 0.78 -22.80 17.45
C ASN A 319 2.12 -23.14 18.15
N GLU A 320 2.23 -22.98 19.47
CA GLU A 320 3.42 -23.38 20.22
C GLU A 320 3.44 -24.87 20.61
N ASN A 321 2.36 -25.62 20.39
CA ASN A 321 2.25 -27.02 20.84
C ASN A 321 2.11 -28.09 19.74
N LEU A 322 2.47 -27.81 18.48
CA LEU A 322 2.44 -28.81 17.41
C LEU A 322 3.74 -29.61 17.20
N GLU A 323 4.71 -29.52 18.12
CA GLU A 323 5.95 -30.33 18.09
C GLU A 323 6.07 -31.37 19.23
N LEU A 324 4.98 -31.74 19.90
CA LEU A 324 4.98 -32.85 20.86
C LEU A 324 3.88 -33.86 20.56
N GLU A 325 3.88 -34.40 19.34
CA GLU A 325 3.35 -35.74 19.05
C GLU A 325 3.78 -36.14 17.64
N LYS A 326 5.02 -36.63 17.52
CA LYS A 326 5.44 -37.68 16.58
C LYS A 326 6.77 -38.29 17.02
#